data_AF-A0A510KAI0-F1
#
_entry.id   AF-A0A510KAI0-F1
#
_cell.length_a   1.000
_cell.length_b   1.000
_cell.length_c   1.000
_cell.angle_alpha   90.00
_cell.angle_beta   90.00
_cell.angle_gamma   90.00
#
_symmetry.space_group_name_H-M   'P 1'
#
loop_
_entity.id
_entity.type
_entity.pdbx_description
1 polymer ?
#
loop_
_entity_poly.entity_id
_entity_poly.type
_entity_poly.pdbx_seq_one_letter_code
_entity_poly.pdbx_strand_id
1 'polypeptide(L)'
;MFELKNETVIEICDLPLQWIPKIELYYPDLPQFPIMYVHFLINDERIIACPVSVSFKIHNDKCDAVFLVLVNQNPSQAVIDAITEEIENRIGFSDRITLQTVIGCCKGNNDYIGILTDLWQYIEKSYGTSIPYGRFYEEIYSIPRFVAAWRPKTGRQSEMRMLYNFMSTFGEDVVFPDNWSHLEYYAIPTYTDVRKKDYSDFPTFKKLHHSMTQLFRLDFTNSVTIGGTTFNVMPKAWKQNKNDFITNVSGKYYSAGTISEEDKYFAEILVDAFNRHPWRAAYFISAFLNIEQTDYRTWSKDFFKDFYNSGNKLKGYSEKVMACFLQQGFAKDEIIPIDTWIETFYLFPLGIETRSDFYDDFDMLGKLERVIWLASQSNKTNMKNFFNILWCQRYGTIGNRELRGVNPLACSLCKLSHTCIGLSKKLSDNVLISNTLTPNDFKTLPKPKMDDVSFICLLESNIPKKLYKKFRDSWCLTDEFSGYLMTSNNSFPASIVSKEIITVKEFINNF
;
A
#
# COMPACT_ATOMS: atom_id res chain seq x y z
N MET A 1 -2.62 0.60 34.69
CA MET A 1 -1.27 0.04 34.45
C MET A 1 -1.45 -1.40 34.04
N PHE A 2 -0.95 -1.77 32.87
CA PHE A 2 -1.04 -3.12 32.33
C PHE A 2 0.28 -3.85 32.59
N GLU A 3 0.24 -5.17 32.81
CA GLU A 3 1.45 -5.95 33.13
C GLU A 3 1.35 -7.34 32.51
N LEU A 4 2.39 -7.78 31.81
CA LEU A 4 2.46 -9.08 31.14
C LEU A 4 3.08 -10.11 32.09
N LYS A 5 2.24 -10.71 32.94
CA LYS A 5 2.69 -11.59 34.04
C LYS A 5 2.88 -13.05 33.65
N ASN A 6 2.27 -13.47 32.55
CA ASN A 6 2.20 -14.87 32.16
C ASN A 6 2.91 -15.08 30.83
N GLU A 7 3.35 -16.31 30.61
CA GLU A 7 4.04 -16.75 29.40
C GLU A 7 3.29 -17.92 28.79
N THR A 8 3.19 -17.97 27.47
CA THR A 8 2.66 -19.10 26.71
C THR A 8 3.42 -19.27 25.40
N VAL A 9 3.27 -20.45 24.79
CA VAL A 9 3.84 -20.78 23.49
C VAL A 9 2.73 -20.99 22.49
N ILE A 10 2.83 -20.33 21.34
CA ILE A 10 1.90 -20.47 20.22
C ILE A 10 2.67 -21.04 19.04
N GLU A 11 2.16 -22.13 18.45
CA GLU A 11 2.77 -22.80 17.31
C GLU A 11 1.84 -22.71 16.10
N ILE A 12 2.32 -22.10 15.01
CA ILE A 12 1.62 -22.02 13.73
C ILE A 12 2.33 -22.93 12.74
N CYS A 13 1.65 -24.00 12.31
CA CYS A 13 2.25 -25.05 11.51
C CYS A 13 2.12 -24.79 9.99
N ASP A 14 2.95 -25.51 9.22
CA ASP A 14 2.81 -25.64 7.76
C ASP A 14 2.92 -24.32 6.95
N LEU A 15 3.75 -23.39 7.42
CA LEU A 15 4.08 -22.16 6.68
C LEU A 15 5.04 -22.48 5.53
N PRO A 16 4.90 -21.85 4.34
CA PRO A 16 5.92 -21.95 3.31
C PRO A 16 7.28 -21.43 3.80
N LEU A 17 8.38 -22.11 3.48
CA LEU A 17 9.72 -21.69 3.94
C LEU A 17 10.08 -20.25 3.59
N GLN A 18 9.56 -19.75 2.46
CA GLN A 18 9.78 -18.39 1.99
C GLN A 18 9.15 -17.31 2.90
N TRP A 19 8.37 -17.70 3.91
CA TRP A 19 7.76 -16.80 4.88
C TRP A 19 8.67 -16.49 6.07
N ILE A 20 9.65 -17.33 6.39
CA ILE A 20 10.60 -17.12 7.50
C ILE A 20 11.16 -15.68 7.55
N PRO A 21 11.73 -15.12 6.46
CA PRO A 21 12.29 -13.76 6.52
C PRO A 21 11.24 -12.63 6.54
N LYS A 22 9.94 -12.96 6.50
CA LYS A 22 8.83 -11.99 6.43
C LYS A 22 8.06 -11.88 7.74
N ILE A 23 8.27 -12.80 8.67
CA ILE A 23 7.69 -12.74 10.01
C ILE A 23 8.62 -11.87 10.86
N GLU A 24 8.17 -10.65 11.13
CA GLU A 24 8.95 -9.64 11.85
C GLU A 24 8.24 -9.31 13.16
N LEU A 25 8.91 -9.54 14.29
CA LEU A 25 8.45 -9.10 15.61
C LEU A 25 8.95 -7.69 15.95
N TYR A 26 10.10 -7.31 15.39
CA TYR A 26 10.78 -6.05 15.65
C TYR A 26 11.24 -5.41 14.36
N TYR A 27 11.33 -4.09 14.35
CA TYR A 27 11.98 -3.36 13.26
C TYR A 27 13.45 -3.09 13.62
N PRO A 28 14.43 -3.36 12.73
CA PRO A 28 15.86 -3.28 13.10
C PRO A 28 16.33 -1.92 13.64
N ASP A 29 15.78 -0.80 13.15
CA ASP A 29 16.15 0.53 13.65
C ASP A 29 15.40 0.92 14.96
N LEU A 30 14.52 0.04 15.46
CA LEU A 30 13.74 0.23 16.68
C LEU A 30 13.56 -1.11 17.41
N PRO A 31 14.65 -1.73 17.89
CA PRO A 31 14.64 -3.11 18.38
C PRO A 31 13.93 -3.28 19.73
N GLN A 32 13.70 -2.19 20.46
CA GLN A 32 13.02 -2.20 21.78
C GLN A 32 11.49 -2.14 21.64
N PHE A 33 10.95 -1.86 20.46
CA PHE A 33 9.51 -1.70 20.22
C PHE A 33 8.98 -2.87 19.39
N PRO A 34 8.25 -3.82 20.01
CA PRO A 34 7.55 -4.87 19.27
C PRO A 34 6.53 -4.27 18.29
N ILE A 35 6.60 -4.67 17.03
CA ILE A 35 5.67 -4.18 15.98
C ILE A 35 4.46 -5.08 15.79
N MET A 36 4.48 -6.30 16.35
CA MET A 36 3.34 -7.20 16.37
C MET A 36 2.43 -6.86 17.55
N TYR A 37 1.31 -6.20 17.27
CA TYR A 37 0.40 -5.69 18.30
C TYR A 37 -0.82 -6.61 18.49
N VAL A 38 -1.00 -7.16 19.70
CA VAL A 38 -2.11 -8.05 20.07
C VAL A 38 -2.83 -7.49 21.29
N HIS A 39 -4.02 -6.93 21.04
CA HIS A 39 -4.86 -6.33 22.07
C HIS A 39 -6.32 -6.48 21.67
N PHE A 40 -7.12 -7.15 22.50
CA PHE A 40 -8.53 -7.42 22.24
C PHE A 40 -9.30 -7.67 23.55
N LEU A 41 -10.60 -7.94 23.45
CA LEU A 41 -11.49 -8.24 24.58
C LEU A 41 -12.09 -9.65 24.44
N ILE A 42 -12.12 -10.41 25.53
CA ILE A 42 -12.90 -11.66 25.67
C ILE A 42 -13.89 -11.44 26.82
N ASN A 43 -15.20 -11.49 26.57
CA ASN A 43 -16.22 -11.28 27.60
C ASN A 43 -15.99 -10.00 28.43
N ASP A 44 -15.63 -8.89 27.76
CA ASP A 44 -15.22 -7.61 28.34
C ASP A 44 -13.93 -7.63 29.19
N GLU A 45 -13.24 -8.77 29.31
CA GLU A 45 -11.89 -8.85 29.87
C GLU A 45 -10.83 -8.49 28.82
N ARG A 46 -9.91 -7.60 29.20
CA ARG A 46 -8.86 -7.10 28.31
C ARG A 46 -7.68 -8.07 28.24
N ILE A 47 -7.41 -8.54 27.03
CA ILE A 47 -6.24 -9.36 26.69
C ILE A 47 -5.23 -8.46 25.97
N ILE A 48 -4.04 -8.33 26.56
CA ILE A 48 -2.88 -7.70 25.96
C ILE A 48 -1.79 -8.78 25.91
N ALA A 49 -1.29 -9.03 24.70
CA ALA A 49 -0.27 -10.03 24.47
C ALA A 49 0.85 -9.47 23.59
N CYS A 50 2.07 -9.92 23.82
CA CYS A 50 3.24 -9.50 23.07
C CYS A 50 4.08 -10.74 22.69
N PRO A 51 4.12 -11.10 21.40
CA PRO A 51 5.06 -12.09 20.91
C PRO A 51 6.49 -11.52 20.97
N VAL A 52 7.32 -12.06 21.85
CA VAL A 52 8.67 -11.53 22.14
C VAL A 52 9.78 -12.29 21.42
N SER A 53 9.52 -13.51 20.98
CA SER A 53 10.46 -14.33 20.21
C SER A 53 9.73 -15.26 19.25
N VAL A 54 10.38 -15.61 18.14
CA VAL A 54 9.91 -16.61 17.18
C VAL A 54 11.08 -17.52 16.80
N SER A 55 10.83 -18.83 16.79
CA SER A 55 11.75 -19.84 16.28
C SER A 55 11.06 -20.68 15.20
N PHE A 56 11.85 -21.33 14.33
CA PHE A 56 11.32 -22.06 13.18
C PHE A 56 11.75 -23.52 13.20
N LYS A 57 10.78 -24.44 13.16
CA LYS A 57 11.02 -25.88 12.95
C LYS A 57 10.86 -26.17 11.46
N ILE A 58 11.95 -26.50 10.77
CA ILE A 58 11.96 -26.71 9.32
C ILE A 58 11.63 -28.17 8.99
N HIS A 59 10.70 -28.38 8.06
CA HIS A 59 10.37 -29.70 7.51
C HIS A 59 10.06 -29.62 6.00
N ASN A 60 10.80 -30.38 5.19
CA ASN A 60 10.69 -30.37 3.72
C ASN A 60 10.71 -28.95 3.12
N ASP A 61 9.61 -28.53 2.47
CA ASP A 61 9.38 -27.23 1.85
C ASP A 61 8.56 -26.26 2.72
N LYS A 62 8.39 -26.60 4.01
CA LYS A 62 7.60 -25.86 4.99
C LYS A 62 8.34 -25.65 6.32
N CYS A 63 7.73 -24.87 7.21
CA CYS A 63 8.15 -24.74 8.60
C CYS A 63 6.97 -24.48 9.54
N ASP A 64 7.21 -24.76 10.82
CA ASP A 64 6.34 -24.34 11.92
C ASP A 64 6.99 -23.16 12.64
N ALA A 65 6.23 -22.08 12.85
CA ALA A 65 6.67 -20.91 13.60
C ALA A 65 6.20 -21.02 15.06
N VAL A 66 7.16 -21.06 15.98
CA VAL A 66 6.92 -21.19 17.42
C VAL A 66 7.21 -19.87 18.10
N PHE A 67 6.15 -19.20 18.53
CA PHE A 67 6.18 -17.91 19.20
C PHE A 67 6.18 -18.06 20.72
N LEU A 68 7.09 -17.33 21.37
CA LEU A 68 7.00 -17.07 22.81
C LEU A 68 6.18 -15.81 23.02
N VAL A 69 5.10 -15.91 23.79
CA VAL A 69 4.14 -14.81 23.97
C VAL A 69 3.98 -14.51 25.45
N LEU A 70 4.15 -13.23 25.79
CA LEU A 70 3.84 -12.71 27.12
C LEU A 70 2.43 -12.14 27.13
N VAL A 71 1.66 -12.41 28.17
CA VAL A 71 0.24 -12.04 28.26
C VAL A 71 -0.15 -11.59 29.66
N ASN A 72 -1.05 -10.61 29.75
CA ASN A 72 -1.51 -10.05 31.02
C ASN A 72 -2.44 -10.98 31.81
N GLN A 73 -3.24 -11.79 31.12
CA GLN A 73 -4.16 -12.76 31.72
C GLN A 73 -3.55 -14.16 31.80
N ASN A 74 -4.12 -15.00 32.67
CA ASN A 74 -3.76 -16.42 32.74
C ASN A 74 -4.05 -17.10 31.38
N PRO A 75 -3.08 -17.82 30.77
CA PRO A 75 -3.24 -18.44 29.45
C PRO A 75 -4.12 -19.69 29.52
N SER A 76 -5.42 -19.51 29.79
CA SER A 76 -6.43 -20.55 29.61
C SER A 76 -6.54 -20.93 28.13
N GLN A 77 -7.14 -22.09 27.84
CA GLN A 77 -7.31 -22.54 26.44
C GLN A 77 -8.02 -21.50 25.57
N ALA A 78 -9.09 -20.86 26.08
CA ALA A 78 -9.80 -19.82 25.34
C ALA A 78 -8.93 -18.58 25.03
N VAL A 79 -8.03 -18.21 25.95
CA VAL A 79 -7.07 -17.12 25.74
C VAL A 79 -6.01 -17.52 24.73
N ILE A 80 -5.48 -18.75 24.83
CA ILE A 80 -4.49 -19.30 23.90
C ILE A 80 -5.09 -19.35 22.49
N ASP A 81 -6.30 -19.88 22.32
CA ASP A 81 -6.96 -19.99 21.02
C ASP A 81 -7.16 -18.61 20.38
N ALA A 82 -7.58 -17.62 21.16
CA ALA A 82 -7.76 -16.25 20.67
C ALA A 82 -6.42 -15.58 20.32
N ILE A 83 -5.36 -15.79 21.10
CA ILE A 83 -4.01 -15.29 20.76
C ILE A 83 -3.48 -15.98 19.51
N THR A 84 -3.71 -17.28 19.34
CA THR A 84 -3.38 -18.02 18.12
C THR A 84 -4.03 -17.37 16.91
N GLU A 85 -5.35 -17.12 16.96
CA GLU A 85 -6.08 -16.46 15.87
C GLU A 85 -5.50 -15.07 15.56
N GLU A 86 -5.15 -14.28 16.58
CA GLU A 86 -4.52 -12.98 16.37
C GLU A 86 -3.15 -13.12 15.72
N ILE A 87 -2.28 -14.03 16.18
CA ILE A 87 -0.95 -14.25 15.59
C ILE A 87 -1.07 -14.73 14.14
N GLU A 88 -1.97 -15.68 13.86
CA GLU A 88 -2.28 -16.12 12.49
C GLU A 88 -2.67 -14.95 11.60
N ASN A 89 -3.50 -14.03 12.11
CA ASN A 89 -3.85 -12.80 11.40
C ASN A 89 -2.65 -11.86 11.20
N ARG A 90 -1.83 -11.63 12.22
CA ARG A 90 -0.67 -10.73 12.16
C ARG A 90 0.39 -11.19 11.17
N ILE A 91 0.54 -12.51 10.97
CA ILE A 91 1.45 -13.06 9.97
C ILE A 91 0.76 -13.36 8.63
N GLY A 92 -0.56 -13.16 8.52
CA GLY A 92 -1.35 -13.40 7.31
C GLY A 92 -1.55 -14.88 6.96
N PHE A 93 -1.55 -15.76 7.96
CA PHE A 93 -1.86 -17.17 7.80
C PHE A 93 -3.37 -17.45 7.75
N SER A 94 -4.17 -16.61 8.40
CA SER A 94 -5.61 -16.81 8.58
C SER A 94 -6.40 -16.85 7.27
N ASP A 95 -6.01 -16.09 6.25
CA ASP A 95 -6.76 -15.98 4.99
C ASP A 95 -5.85 -15.92 3.75
N ARG A 96 -4.91 -16.86 3.70
CA ARG A 96 -3.88 -17.00 2.66
C ARG A 96 -4.41 -16.86 1.23
N ILE A 97 -3.61 -16.20 0.39
CA ILE A 97 -3.88 -16.11 -1.06
C ILE A 97 -3.17 -17.24 -1.76
N THR A 98 -3.91 -17.97 -2.60
CA THR A 98 -3.40 -19.03 -3.49
C THR A 98 -3.70 -18.67 -4.95
N LEU A 99 -3.20 -19.47 -5.91
CA LEU A 99 -3.58 -19.30 -7.31
C LEU A 99 -5.11 -19.33 -7.51
N GLN A 100 -5.82 -20.21 -6.80
CA GLN A 100 -7.28 -20.29 -6.92
C GLN A 100 -7.99 -19.03 -6.42
N THR A 101 -7.45 -18.41 -5.37
CA THR A 101 -7.91 -17.10 -4.91
C THR A 101 -7.77 -16.06 -6.02
N VAL A 102 -6.61 -16.02 -6.69
CA VAL A 102 -6.33 -15.08 -7.78
C VAL A 102 -7.24 -15.30 -8.99
N ILE A 103 -7.50 -16.55 -9.36
CA ILE A 103 -8.47 -16.90 -10.41
C ILE A 103 -9.88 -16.45 -10.02
N GLY A 104 -10.26 -16.64 -8.75
CA GLY A 104 -11.52 -16.18 -8.20
C GLY A 104 -11.73 -14.67 -8.30
N CYS A 105 -10.67 -13.87 -8.11
CA CYS A 105 -10.71 -12.42 -8.27
C CYS A 105 -11.19 -11.97 -9.66
N CYS A 106 -10.92 -12.76 -10.70
CA CYS A 106 -11.14 -12.37 -12.10
C CYS A 106 -12.60 -12.50 -12.58
N LYS A 107 -13.53 -12.97 -11.75
CA LYS A 107 -14.96 -13.12 -12.08
C LYS A 107 -15.21 -13.92 -13.38
N GLY A 108 -14.36 -14.90 -13.66
CA GLY A 108 -14.43 -15.74 -14.86
C GLY A 108 -13.93 -15.09 -16.17
N ASN A 109 -13.33 -13.90 -16.12
CA ASN A 109 -12.70 -13.28 -17.28
C ASN A 109 -11.40 -14.00 -17.65
N ASN A 110 -11.40 -14.72 -18.77
CA ASN A 110 -10.27 -15.54 -19.21
C ASN A 110 -8.99 -14.75 -19.49
N ASP A 111 -9.10 -13.50 -19.96
CA ASP A 111 -7.92 -12.68 -20.25
C ASP A 111 -7.21 -12.28 -18.94
N TYR A 112 -7.99 -11.86 -17.93
CA TYR A 112 -7.46 -11.54 -16.60
C TYR A 112 -6.92 -12.80 -15.90
N ILE A 113 -7.59 -13.94 -16.03
CA ILE A 113 -7.10 -15.22 -15.52
C ILE A 113 -5.74 -15.56 -16.15
N GLY A 114 -5.59 -15.39 -17.47
CA GLY A 114 -4.34 -15.69 -18.18
C GLY A 114 -3.15 -14.92 -17.63
N ILE A 115 -3.23 -13.58 -17.62
CA ILE A 115 -2.12 -12.73 -17.17
C ILE A 115 -1.79 -12.91 -15.68
N LEU A 116 -2.80 -13.06 -14.82
CA LEU A 116 -2.57 -13.21 -13.39
C LEU A 116 -2.06 -14.61 -13.02
N THR A 117 -2.43 -15.64 -13.77
CA THR A 117 -1.84 -16.99 -13.64
C THR A 117 -0.38 -17.01 -14.05
N ASP A 118 -0.02 -16.37 -15.16
CA ASP A 118 1.38 -16.23 -15.58
C ASP A 118 2.19 -15.44 -14.56
N LEU A 119 1.62 -14.36 -14.01
CA LEU A 119 2.25 -13.59 -12.95
C LEU A 119 2.46 -14.43 -11.67
N TRP A 120 1.49 -15.27 -11.32
CA TRP A 120 1.53 -16.10 -10.12
C TRP A 120 2.75 -17.03 -10.11
N GLN A 121 3.18 -17.57 -11.26
CA GLN A 121 4.37 -18.45 -11.33
C GLN A 121 5.63 -17.78 -10.75
N TYR A 122 5.75 -16.45 -10.91
CA TYR A 122 6.87 -15.68 -10.35
C TYR A 122 6.73 -15.45 -8.84
N ILE A 123 5.49 -15.23 -8.40
CA ILE A 123 5.13 -15.07 -6.99
C ILE A 123 5.38 -16.38 -6.25
N GLU A 124 4.81 -17.49 -6.73
CA GLU A 124 4.95 -18.80 -6.12
C GLU A 124 6.41 -19.20 -5.91
N LYS A 125 7.24 -18.98 -6.95
CA LYS A 125 8.68 -19.25 -6.87
C LYS A 125 9.41 -18.49 -5.77
N SER A 126 8.93 -17.30 -5.40
CA SER A 126 9.62 -16.39 -4.47
C SER A 126 8.94 -16.29 -3.10
N TYR A 127 7.67 -16.67 -3.01
CA TYR A 127 6.84 -16.51 -1.82
C TYR A 127 6.21 -17.82 -1.33
N GLY A 128 6.31 -18.91 -2.09
CA GLY A 128 5.71 -20.20 -1.78
C GLY A 128 4.34 -20.38 -2.44
N THR A 129 3.73 -21.55 -2.27
CA THR A 129 2.41 -21.92 -2.85
C THR A 129 1.25 -21.04 -2.38
N SER A 130 1.49 -20.22 -1.35
CA SER A 130 0.57 -19.21 -0.86
C SER A 130 1.32 -17.98 -0.37
N ILE A 131 0.66 -16.81 -0.41
CA ILE A 131 1.20 -15.56 0.15
C ILE A 131 0.36 -15.07 1.33
N PRO A 132 0.96 -14.31 2.27
CA PRO A 132 0.26 -13.83 3.46
C PRO A 132 -0.90 -12.89 3.15
N TYR A 133 -2.03 -13.12 3.82
CA TYR A 133 -3.18 -12.21 3.87
C TYR A 133 -4.02 -12.47 5.14
N GLY A 134 -4.56 -11.39 5.71
CA GLY A 134 -5.30 -11.39 6.97
C GLY A 134 -5.27 -10.02 7.64
N ARG A 135 -5.68 -9.96 8.90
CA ARG A 135 -5.59 -8.75 9.71
C ARG A 135 -4.17 -8.57 10.27
N PHE A 136 -3.30 -7.99 9.44
CA PHE A 136 -1.89 -7.76 9.77
C PHE A 136 -1.68 -6.85 10.99
N TYR A 137 -2.65 -6.01 11.33
CA TYR A 137 -2.58 -5.06 12.45
C TYR A 137 -3.90 -5.03 13.22
N GLU A 138 -3.85 -4.74 14.51
CA GLU A 138 -5.07 -4.44 15.27
C GLU A 138 -5.75 -3.18 14.72
N GLU A 139 -7.07 -3.11 14.82
CA GLU A 139 -7.92 -2.11 14.17
C GLU A 139 -7.53 -0.67 14.51
N ILE A 140 -7.42 -0.31 15.79
CA ILE A 140 -7.06 1.06 16.19
C ILE A 140 -5.57 1.31 15.99
N TYR A 141 -4.70 0.36 16.32
CA TYR A 141 -3.25 0.43 16.09
C TYR A 141 -2.89 0.67 14.61
N SER A 142 -3.68 0.12 13.69
CA SER A 142 -3.48 0.28 12.25
C SER A 142 -3.65 1.73 11.79
N ILE A 143 -4.50 2.52 12.44
CA ILE A 143 -4.76 3.92 12.06
C ILE A 143 -3.52 4.81 12.20
N PRO A 144 -2.90 4.98 13.40
CA PRO A 144 -1.69 5.80 13.54
C PRO A 144 -0.53 5.22 12.71
N ARG A 145 -0.44 3.89 12.54
CA ARG A 145 0.56 3.26 11.68
C ARG A 145 0.42 3.71 10.22
N PHE A 146 -0.76 3.66 9.63
CA PHE A 146 -0.94 4.03 8.23
C PHE A 146 -0.96 5.55 8.00
N VAL A 147 -1.32 6.35 9.01
CA VAL A 147 -1.06 7.79 9.02
C VAL A 147 0.46 8.06 8.95
N ALA A 148 1.26 7.33 9.72
CA ALA A 148 2.72 7.40 9.66
C ALA A 148 3.28 6.93 8.30
N ALA A 149 2.66 5.94 7.66
CA ALA A 149 3.04 5.45 6.34
C ALA A 149 2.69 6.43 5.18
N TRP A 150 1.96 7.51 5.47
CA TRP A 150 1.64 8.51 4.45
C TRP A 150 2.82 9.43 4.15
N ARG A 151 3.43 9.22 2.97
CA ARG A 151 4.58 10.00 2.43
C ARG A 151 5.74 10.19 3.45
N PRO A 152 6.25 9.12 4.09
CA PRO A 152 7.36 9.22 5.03
C PRO A 152 8.65 9.64 4.29
N LYS A 153 9.48 10.48 4.92
CA LYS A 153 10.71 11.01 4.30
C LYS A 153 11.75 9.93 4.02
N THR A 154 11.94 9.00 4.97
CA THR A 154 12.92 7.89 4.86
C THR A 154 12.23 6.52 4.76
N GLY A 155 11.03 6.46 4.16
CA GLY A 155 10.30 5.21 4.00
C GLY A 155 9.91 4.57 5.33
N ARG A 156 10.06 3.24 5.42
CA ARG A 156 9.64 2.42 6.58
C ARG A 156 10.29 2.86 7.90
N GLN A 157 11.53 3.35 7.86
CA GLN A 157 12.21 3.84 9.06
C GLN A 157 11.47 5.04 9.69
N SER A 158 11.09 6.03 8.87
CA SER A 158 10.31 7.18 9.33
C SER A 158 8.91 6.77 9.81
N GLU A 159 8.28 5.80 9.13
CA GLU A 159 6.99 5.24 9.52
C GLU A 159 7.05 4.65 10.93
N MET A 160 7.99 3.73 11.18
CA MET A 160 8.11 3.05 12.49
C MET A 160 8.44 4.02 13.63
N ARG A 161 9.28 5.03 13.39
CA ARG A 161 9.57 6.07 14.40
C ARG A 161 8.36 6.92 14.75
N MET A 162 7.55 7.31 13.76
CA MET A 162 6.32 8.07 14.03
C MET A 162 5.28 7.22 14.75
N LEU A 163 5.16 5.94 14.40
CA LEU A 163 4.30 4.99 15.10
C LEU A 163 4.72 4.85 16.56
N TYR A 164 6.01 4.60 16.82
CA TYR A 164 6.55 4.57 18.17
C TYR A 164 6.28 5.86 18.93
N ASN A 165 6.61 7.03 18.35
CA ASN A 165 6.36 8.30 19.00
C ASN A 165 4.88 8.49 19.35
N PHE A 166 3.96 8.07 18.47
CA PHE A 166 2.53 8.12 18.78
C PHE A 166 2.18 7.20 19.95
N MET A 167 2.61 5.93 19.88
CA MET A 167 2.29 4.93 20.89
C MET A 167 2.87 5.29 22.26
N SER A 168 4.12 5.75 22.33
CA SER A 168 4.79 6.13 23.58
C SER A 168 4.24 7.42 24.19
N THR A 169 3.64 8.29 23.36
CA THR A 169 3.11 9.58 23.82
C THR A 169 1.67 9.47 24.30
N PHE A 170 0.86 8.59 23.69
CA PHE A 170 -0.58 8.53 23.92
C PHE A 170 -1.09 7.19 24.42
N GLY A 171 -0.27 6.14 24.39
CA GLY A 171 -0.58 4.85 24.98
C GLY A 171 -0.19 4.78 26.46
N GLU A 172 -0.78 3.83 27.16
CA GLU A 172 -0.46 3.52 28.54
C GLU A 172 0.61 2.42 28.60
N ASP A 173 1.62 2.60 29.45
CA ASP A 173 2.72 1.65 29.58
C ASP A 173 2.22 0.23 29.94
N VAL A 174 2.75 -0.75 29.22
CA VAL A 174 2.60 -2.17 29.51
C VAL A 174 3.92 -2.68 30.09
N VAL A 175 3.87 -3.08 31.36
CA VAL A 175 5.04 -3.52 32.10
C VAL A 175 5.41 -4.95 31.72
N PHE A 176 6.66 -5.15 31.32
CA PHE A 176 7.26 -6.46 31.07
C PHE A 176 7.87 -7.05 32.35
N PRO A 177 7.98 -8.38 32.43
CA PRO A 177 8.78 -9.04 33.46
C PRO A 177 10.28 -8.71 33.28
N ASP A 178 11.08 -8.86 34.34
CA ASP A 178 12.47 -8.41 34.40
C ASP A 178 13.36 -8.88 33.23
N ASN A 179 13.18 -10.12 32.79
CA ASN A 179 13.91 -10.70 31.65
C ASN A 179 13.62 -10.01 30.30
N TRP A 180 12.49 -9.30 30.20
CA TRP A 180 12.05 -8.58 29.01
C TRP A 180 11.93 -7.06 29.26
N SER A 181 12.42 -6.55 30.39
CA SER A 181 12.34 -5.13 30.81
C SER A 181 13.03 -4.12 29.88
N HIS A 182 13.79 -4.59 28.90
CA HIS A 182 14.41 -3.76 27.86
C HIS A 182 13.45 -3.42 26.70
N LEU A 183 12.25 -4.00 26.69
CA LEU A 183 11.21 -3.74 25.69
C LEU A 183 10.23 -2.67 26.16
N GLU A 184 9.69 -1.93 25.19
CA GLU A 184 8.69 -0.89 25.39
C GLU A 184 7.41 -1.24 24.62
N TYR A 185 6.27 -1.26 25.32
CA TYR A 185 4.98 -1.61 24.73
C TYR A 185 3.88 -0.76 25.37
N TYR A 186 2.99 -0.23 24.54
CA TYR A 186 2.00 0.75 24.97
C TYR A 186 0.61 0.35 24.51
N ALA A 187 -0.35 0.40 25.42
CA ALA A 187 -1.74 0.07 25.14
C ALA A 187 -2.54 1.33 24.77
N ILE A 188 -3.28 1.28 23.66
CA ILE A 188 -4.26 2.31 23.27
C ILE A 188 -5.66 1.67 23.24
N PRO A 189 -6.75 2.45 23.26
CA PRO A 189 -8.11 1.91 23.20
C PRO A 189 -8.32 0.96 22.01
N THR A 190 -9.05 -0.14 22.23
CA THR A 190 -9.50 -1.03 21.15
C THR A 190 -10.64 -0.39 20.36
N TYR A 191 -10.98 -0.95 19.21
CA TYR A 191 -12.13 -0.47 18.43
C TYR A 191 -13.44 -0.48 19.23
N THR A 192 -13.64 -1.51 20.06
CA THR A 192 -14.81 -1.61 20.94
C THR A 192 -14.85 -0.49 21.99
N ASP A 193 -13.71 -0.15 22.59
CA ASP A 193 -13.60 0.96 23.56
C ASP A 193 -14.03 2.28 22.91
N VAL A 194 -13.51 2.58 21.71
CA VAL A 194 -13.84 3.78 20.93
C VAL A 194 -15.33 3.85 20.59
N ARG A 195 -15.92 2.72 20.16
CA ARG A 195 -17.35 2.63 19.83
C ARG A 195 -18.25 2.84 21.04
N LYS A 196 -17.84 2.35 22.21
CA LYS A 196 -18.53 2.60 23.49
C LYS A 196 -18.23 3.99 24.06
N LYS A 197 -17.25 4.71 23.50
CA LYS A 197 -16.66 5.96 24.02
C LYS A 197 -16.15 5.81 25.45
N ASP A 198 -15.65 4.62 25.76
CA ASP A 198 -15.08 4.31 27.06
C ASP A 198 -13.55 4.36 26.99
N TYR A 199 -13.00 5.34 27.70
CA TYR A 199 -11.55 5.56 27.77
C TYR A 199 -11.06 5.51 29.22
N SER A 200 -11.80 4.87 30.13
CA SER A 200 -11.46 4.79 31.56
C SER A 200 -10.06 4.24 31.81
N ASP A 201 -9.68 3.23 31.03
CA ASP A 201 -8.39 2.54 31.15
C ASP A 201 -7.24 3.31 30.47
N PHE A 202 -7.55 4.36 29.70
CA PHE A 202 -6.61 5.09 28.86
C PHE A 202 -6.64 6.61 29.15
N PRO A 203 -6.29 7.05 30.38
CA PRO A 203 -6.38 8.45 30.79
C PRO A 203 -5.59 9.40 29.89
N THR A 204 -4.43 8.99 29.38
CA THR A 204 -3.64 9.83 28.45
C THR A 204 -4.35 9.98 27.11
N PHE A 205 -4.84 8.87 26.57
CA PHE A 205 -5.59 8.88 25.31
C PHE A 205 -6.92 9.65 25.45
N LYS A 206 -7.57 9.61 26.62
CA LYS A 206 -8.79 10.38 26.91
C LYS A 206 -8.57 11.89 26.77
N LYS A 207 -7.41 12.40 27.21
CA LYS A 207 -7.03 13.80 27.03
C LYS A 207 -6.79 14.16 25.57
N LEU A 208 -6.10 13.27 24.85
CA LEU A 208 -5.94 13.41 23.39
C LEU A 208 -7.30 13.45 22.70
N HIS A 209 -8.20 12.50 23.00
CA HIS A 209 -9.55 12.43 22.44
C HIS A 209 -10.34 13.72 22.67
N HIS A 210 -10.27 14.30 23.87
CA HIS A 210 -10.90 15.58 24.16
C HIS A 210 -10.38 16.71 23.26
N SER A 211 -9.05 16.86 23.18
CA SER A 211 -8.39 17.86 22.32
C SER A 211 -8.76 17.69 20.85
N MET A 212 -8.70 16.45 20.34
CA MET A 212 -9.09 16.12 18.96
C MET A 212 -10.55 16.48 18.68
N THR A 213 -11.45 16.21 19.62
CA THR A 213 -12.88 16.54 19.51
C THR A 213 -13.09 18.05 19.41
N GLN A 214 -12.35 18.85 20.18
CA GLN A 214 -12.41 20.31 20.07
C GLN A 214 -11.93 20.80 18.70
N LEU A 215 -10.78 20.32 18.23
CA LEU A 215 -10.27 20.69 16.91
C LEU A 215 -11.22 20.26 15.79
N PHE A 216 -11.80 19.06 15.89
CA PHE A 216 -12.76 18.57 14.91
C PHE A 216 -13.99 19.48 14.83
N ARG A 217 -14.57 19.83 15.99
CA ARG A 217 -15.68 20.78 16.07
C ARG A 217 -15.37 22.14 15.46
N LEU A 218 -14.13 22.63 15.62
CA LEU A 218 -13.75 23.98 15.22
C LEU A 218 -13.32 24.09 13.75
N ASP A 219 -12.62 23.09 13.23
CA ASP A 219 -12.01 23.15 11.88
C ASP A 219 -12.72 22.26 10.84
N PHE A 220 -13.51 21.27 11.24
CA PHE A 220 -14.24 20.37 10.34
C PHE A 220 -15.70 20.81 10.22
N THR A 221 -15.92 22.03 9.74
CA THR A 221 -17.22 22.72 9.76
C THR A 221 -18.04 22.59 8.47
N ASN A 222 -17.43 22.10 7.40
CA ASN A 222 -18.17 21.73 6.18
C ASN A 222 -18.61 20.28 6.26
N SER A 223 -19.59 19.89 5.44
CA SER A 223 -20.05 18.51 5.36
C SER A 223 -20.09 17.99 3.93
N VAL A 224 -19.83 16.70 3.77
CA VAL A 224 -19.94 15.97 2.50
C VAL A 224 -20.70 14.68 2.80
N THR A 225 -21.83 14.45 2.13
CA THR A 225 -22.62 13.22 2.28
C THR A 225 -22.26 12.23 1.18
N ILE A 226 -21.97 10.99 1.56
CA ILE A 226 -21.60 9.88 0.68
C ILE A 226 -22.40 8.66 1.14
N GLY A 227 -23.18 8.05 0.26
CA GLY A 227 -23.97 6.85 0.60
C GLY A 227 -24.89 7.03 1.82
N GLY A 228 -25.41 8.25 2.07
CA GLY A 228 -26.22 8.57 3.24
C GLY A 228 -25.43 8.85 4.53
N THR A 229 -24.11 8.64 4.53
CA THR A 229 -23.21 8.99 5.64
C THR A 229 -22.66 10.40 5.46
N THR A 230 -22.76 11.23 6.49
CA THR A 230 -22.23 12.60 6.48
C THR A 230 -20.84 12.65 7.09
N PHE A 231 -19.87 13.13 6.32
CA PHE A 231 -18.50 13.38 6.75
C PHE A 231 -18.30 14.87 7.01
N ASN A 232 -17.91 15.22 8.22
CA ASN A 232 -17.47 16.58 8.53
C ASN A 232 -16.04 16.76 8.00
N VAL A 233 -15.82 17.79 7.18
CA VAL A 233 -14.58 18.06 6.45
C VAL A 233 -14.10 19.49 6.70
N MET A 234 -12.82 19.72 6.48
CA MET A 234 -12.24 21.05 6.64
C MET A 234 -12.61 21.97 5.47
N PRO A 235 -13.01 23.22 5.69
CA PRO A 235 -13.17 24.19 4.60
C PRO A 235 -11.86 24.43 3.83
N LYS A 236 -10.73 24.37 4.56
CA LYS A 236 -9.39 24.51 4.03
C LYS A 236 -8.43 23.65 4.85
N ALA A 237 -7.54 22.94 4.16
CA ALA A 237 -6.50 22.18 4.85
C ALA A 237 -5.58 23.12 5.64
N TRP A 238 -5.08 22.63 6.78
CA TRP A 238 -4.03 23.31 7.54
C TRP A 238 -2.78 23.54 6.67
N LYS A 239 -1.86 24.38 7.14
CA LYS A 239 -0.52 24.43 6.55
C LYS A 239 0.28 23.19 6.96
N GLN A 240 1.27 22.82 6.15
CA GLN A 240 2.05 21.59 6.37
C GLN A 240 3.17 21.76 7.40
N ASN A 241 3.49 22.98 7.82
CA ASN A 241 4.51 23.25 8.83
C ASN A 241 3.88 23.40 10.22
N LYS A 242 4.52 22.84 11.25
CA LYS A 242 4.07 22.94 12.66
C LYS A 242 3.91 24.37 13.16
N ASN A 243 4.83 25.30 12.84
CA ASN A 243 4.75 26.68 13.34
C ASN A 243 3.50 27.39 12.81
N ASP A 244 3.11 27.11 11.57
CA ASP A 244 1.86 27.63 11.02
C ASP A 244 0.64 27.05 11.74
N PHE A 245 0.69 25.77 12.12
CA PHE A 245 -0.37 25.16 12.92
C PHE A 245 -0.47 25.79 14.31
N ILE A 246 0.67 25.98 14.99
CA ILE A 246 0.71 26.65 16.30
C ILE A 246 0.10 28.04 16.22
N THR A 247 0.52 28.86 15.24
CA THR A 247 0.06 30.24 15.12
C THR A 247 -1.41 30.32 14.71
N ASN A 248 -1.81 29.55 13.70
CA ASN A 248 -3.09 29.76 13.02
C ASN A 248 -4.23 28.83 13.50
N VAL A 249 -3.90 27.78 14.27
CA VAL A 249 -4.85 26.78 14.74
C VAL A 249 -4.85 26.74 16.28
N SER A 250 -3.90 26.05 16.90
CA SER A 250 -3.91 25.81 18.35
C SER A 250 -3.77 27.12 19.16
N GLY A 251 -2.83 27.97 18.79
CA GLY A 251 -2.59 29.28 19.41
C GLY A 251 -3.76 30.25 19.21
N LYS A 252 -4.33 30.30 17.99
CA LYS A 252 -5.53 31.09 17.70
C LYS A 252 -6.70 30.71 18.61
N TYR A 253 -7.00 29.42 18.72
CA TYR A 253 -8.14 28.94 19.52
C TYR A 253 -7.90 29.08 21.02
N TYR A 254 -6.65 28.91 21.46
CA TYR A 254 -6.26 29.14 22.85
C TYR A 254 -6.39 30.62 23.24
N SER A 255 -5.84 31.54 22.43
CA SER A 255 -5.96 32.99 22.66
C SER A 255 -7.42 33.48 22.67
N ALA A 256 -8.30 32.80 21.94
CA ALA A 256 -9.73 33.07 21.92
C ALA A 256 -10.51 32.40 23.07
N GLY A 257 -9.85 31.66 23.97
CA GLY A 257 -10.49 30.92 25.06
C GLY A 257 -11.40 29.78 24.60
N THR A 258 -11.27 29.34 23.35
CA THR A 258 -12.14 28.30 22.75
C THR A 258 -11.67 26.88 23.05
N ILE A 259 -10.38 26.73 23.35
CA ILE A 259 -9.76 25.50 23.84
C ILE A 259 -8.92 25.82 25.08
N SER A 260 -8.72 24.84 25.95
CA SER A 260 -7.88 24.96 27.15
C SER A 260 -6.38 24.92 26.83
N GLU A 261 -5.54 25.20 27.83
CA GLU A 261 -4.10 24.99 27.71
C GLU A 261 -3.75 23.51 27.50
N GLU A 262 -4.47 22.61 28.18
CA GLU A 262 -4.30 21.16 28.01
C GLU A 262 -4.67 20.73 26.58
N ASP A 263 -5.79 21.23 26.04
CA ASP A 263 -6.19 20.96 24.65
C ASP A 263 -5.12 21.39 23.65
N LYS A 264 -4.59 22.60 23.84
CA LYS A 264 -3.51 23.15 23.01
C LYS A 264 -2.27 22.26 23.07
N TYR A 265 -1.87 21.83 24.26
CA TYR A 265 -0.72 20.96 24.47
C TYR A 265 -0.87 19.62 23.73
N PHE A 266 -1.98 18.92 23.93
CA PHE A 266 -2.23 17.63 23.25
C PHE A 266 -2.35 17.77 21.73
N ALA A 267 -2.95 18.87 21.24
CA ALA A 267 -3.04 19.17 19.82
C ALA A 267 -1.65 19.34 19.18
N GLU A 268 -0.75 20.08 19.83
CA GLU A 268 0.59 20.34 19.32
C GLU A 268 1.49 19.10 19.38
N ILE A 269 1.35 18.29 20.43
CA ILE A 269 2.09 17.03 20.57
C ILE A 269 1.61 15.99 19.58
N LEU A 270 0.32 15.95 19.22
CA LEU A 270 -0.18 15.08 18.16
C LEU A 270 0.50 15.40 16.82
N VAL A 271 0.71 16.68 16.53
CA VAL A 271 1.45 17.12 15.34
C VAL A 271 2.91 16.70 15.42
N ASP A 272 3.53 16.74 16.61
CA ASP A 272 4.91 16.26 16.82
C ASP A 272 5.05 14.76 16.60
N ALA A 273 4.14 13.95 17.14
CA ALA A 273 4.13 12.49 16.98
C ALA A 273 4.17 12.08 15.50
N PHE A 274 3.50 12.84 14.63
CA PHE A 274 3.50 12.63 13.18
C PHE A 274 4.56 13.45 12.41
N ASN A 275 5.73 13.65 13.04
CA ASN A 275 6.91 14.31 12.46
C ASN A 275 6.61 15.75 12.04
N ARG A 276 5.96 16.50 12.93
CA ARG A 276 5.69 17.95 12.79
C ARG A 276 4.87 18.30 11.55
N HIS A 277 4.00 17.38 11.11
CA HIS A 277 3.22 17.50 9.88
C HIS A 277 1.70 17.56 10.17
N PRO A 278 1.09 18.76 10.22
CA PRO A 278 -0.31 18.93 10.61
C PRO A 278 -1.32 18.13 9.77
N TRP A 279 -1.08 17.90 8.47
CA TRP A 279 -2.03 17.08 7.69
C TRP A 279 -2.14 15.64 8.19
N ARG A 280 -1.06 15.05 8.71
CA ARG A 280 -1.11 13.69 9.27
C ARG A 280 -1.95 13.68 10.55
N ALA A 281 -1.80 14.69 11.40
CA ALA A 281 -2.66 14.86 12.56
C ALA A 281 -4.13 15.03 12.15
N ALA A 282 -4.42 15.82 11.11
CA ALA A 282 -5.79 15.94 10.58
C ALA A 282 -6.33 14.59 10.08
N TYR A 283 -5.53 13.81 9.35
CA TYR A 283 -5.90 12.47 8.88
C TYR A 283 -6.18 11.51 10.03
N PHE A 284 -5.39 11.58 11.10
CA PHE A 284 -5.63 10.79 12.30
C PHE A 284 -6.94 11.20 12.99
N ILE A 285 -7.13 12.50 13.25
CA ILE A 285 -8.33 13.03 13.91
C ILE A 285 -9.59 12.60 13.15
N SER A 286 -9.60 12.80 11.83
CA SER A 286 -10.76 12.49 11.00
C SER A 286 -11.01 10.98 10.90
N ALA A 287 -9.97 10.17 10.71
CA ALA A 287 -10.11 8.71 10.70
C ALA A 287 -10.59 8.16 12.03
N PHE A 288 -10.08 8.67 13.15
CA PHE A 288 -10.43 8.19 14.49
C PHE A 288 -11.84 8.61 14.91
N LEU A 289 -12.16 9.91 14.86
CA LEU A 289 -13.47 10.40 15.33
C LEU A 289 -14.63 9.94 14.44
N ASN A 290 -14.37 9.60 13.18
CA ASN A 290 -15.39 9.04 12.29
C ASN A 290 -15.85 7.63 12.71
N ILE A 291 -15.11 6.93 13.58
CA ILE A 291 -15.55 5.66 14.21
C ILE A 291 -16.81 5.85 15.05
N GLU A 292 -16.94 7.02 15.68
CA GLU A 292 -18.08 7.34 16.53
C GLU A 292 -19.37 7.60 15.73
N GLN A 293 -19.24 7.92 14.44
CA GLN A 293 -20.36 8.22 13.56
C GLN A 293 -20.64 7.09 12.56
N THR A 294 -19.63 6.27 12.27
CA THR A 294 -19.68 5.23 11.24
C THR A 294 -18.96 3.99 11.73
N ASP A 295 -19.50 2.81 11.41
CA ASP A 295 -18.82 1.55 11.72
C ASP A 295 -17.98 1.12 10.51
N TYR A 296 -16.66 1.12 10.65
CA TYR A 296 -15.74 0.68 9.60
C TYR A 296 -15.93 -0.80 9.28
N ARG A 297 -16.40 -1.60 10.23
CA ARG A 297 -16.72 -3.01 10.03
C ARG A 297 -17.93 -3.20 9.12
N THR A 298 -18.76 -2.17 8.89
CA THR A 298 -19.93 -2.26 8.00
C THR A 298 -19.70 -1.65 6.61
N TRP A 299 -18.50 -1.11 6.33
CA TRP A 299 -18.22 -0.56 5.00
C TRP A 299 -18.24 -1.66 3.94
N SER A 300 -18.99 -1.42 2.87
CA SER A 300 -19.08 -2.27 1.69
C SER A 300 -18.15 -1.78 0.58
N LYS A 301 -17.94 -2.63 -0.43
CA LYS A 301 -17.22 -2.28 -1.67
C LYS A 301 -17.75 -1.01 -2.32
N ASP A 302 -19.07 -0.93 -2.53
CA ASP A 302 -19.72 0.19 -3.21
C ASP A 302 -19.60 1.49 -2.42
N PHE A 303 -19.86 1.42 -1.11
CA PHE A 303 -19.69 2.58 -0.23
C PHE A 303 -18.24 3.09 -0.25
N PHE A 304 -17.28 2.17 -0.16
CA PHE A 304 -15.87 2.54 -0.22
C PHE A 304 -15.48 3.13 -1.57
N LYS A 305 -15.98 2.58 -2.68
CA LYS A 305 -15.75 3.12 -4.04
C LYS A 305 -16.23 4.57 -4.14
N ASP A 306 -17.42 4.88 -3.64
CA ASP A 306 -17.97 6.24 -3.62
C ASP A 306 -17.17 7.18 -2.72
N PHE A 307 -16.74 6.69 -1.55
CA PHE A 307 -15.85 7.40 -0.64
C PHE A 307 -14.52 7.75 -1.33
N TYR A 308 -13.88 6.76 -1.95
CA TYR A 308 -12.59 6.88 -2.61
C TYR A 308 -12.64 7.77 -3.88
N ASN A 309 -13.79 7.81 -4.55
CA ASN A 309 -14.09 8.72 -5.67
C ASN A 309 -14.37 10.16 -5.23
N SER A 310 -14.84 10.36 -4.00
CA SER A 310 -15.14 11.68 -3.42
C SER A 310 -13.94 12.37 -2.76
N GLY A 311 -12.77 11.74 -2.80
CA GLY A 311 -11.57 12.14 -2.09
C GLY A 311 -11.14 13.61 -2.21
N ASN A 312 -11.29 14.20 -3.40
CA ASN A 312 -10.99 15.61 -3.63
C ASN A 312 -11.85 16.60 -2.79
N LYS A 313 -13.03 16.15 -2.33
CA LYS A 313 -13.97 16.88 -1.46
C LYS A 313 -13.68 16.66 0.03
N LEU A 314 -12.96 15.62 0.40
CA LEU A 314 -12.75 15.17 1.79
C LEU A 314 -11.50 15.81 2.43
N LYS A 315 -11.47 17.15 2.50
CA LYS A 315 -10.34 17.86 3.13
C LYS A 315 -10.22 17.48 4.61
N GLY A 316 -9.01 17.11 5.02
CA GLY A 316 -8.74 16.60 6.37
C GLY A 316 -8.76 15.06 6.46
N TYR A 317 -9.14 14.36 5.40
CA TYR A 317 -9.05 12.90 5.28
C TYR A 317 -7.96 12.53 4.27
N SER A 318 -7.42 11.32 4.39
CA SER A 318 -6.64 10.69 3.33
C SER A 318 -7.28 9.37 2.95
N GLU A 319 -7.78 9.33 1.72
CA GLU A 319 -8.45 8.18 1.13
C GLU A 319 -7.52 6.96 1.17
N LYS A 320 -6.25 7.15 0.77
CA LYS A 320 -5.24 6.09 0.80
C LYS A 320 -4.98 5.56 2.21
N VAL A 321 -4.87 6.44 3.22
CA VAL A 321 -4.66 6.01 4.62
C VAL A 321 -5.82 5.14 5.09
N MET A 322 -7.05 5.59 4.81
CA MET A 322 -8.25 4.83 5.16
C MET A 322 -8.32 3.49 4.44
N ALA A 323 -8.02 3.45 3.14
CA ALA A 323 -7.94 2.22 2.38
C ALA A 323 -6.95 1.22 3.00
N CYS A 324 -5.75 1.68 3.39
CA CYS A 324 -4.73 0.83 3.99
C CYS A 324 -5.19 0.22 5.32
N PHE A 325 -5.73 1.03 6.24
CA PHE A 325 -6.14 0.49 7.54
C PHE A 325 -7.40 -0.38 7.43
N LEU A 326 -8.35 -0.05 6.54
CA LEU A 326 -9.53 -0.89 6.31
C LEU A 326 -9.12 -2.25 5.75
N GLN A 327 -8.21 -2.28 4.78
CA GLN A 327 -7.71 -3.54 4.22
C GLN A 327 -6.89 -4.34 5.25
N GLN A 328 -5.89 -3.73 5.91
CA GLN A 328 -4.88 -4.46 6.70
C GLN A 328 -5.17 -4.51 8.21
N GLY A 329 -6.04 -3.62 8.72
CA GLY A 329 -6.47 -3.56 10.12
C GLY A 329 -7.88 -4.10 10.35
N PHE A 330 -8.77 -4.00 9.37
CA PHE A 330 -10.15 -4.52 9.44
C PHE A 330 -10.39 -5.73 8.53
N ALA A 331 -9.35 -6.23 7.85
CA ALA A 331 -9.43 -7.35 6.90
C ALA A 331 -10.53 -7.19 5.83
N LYS A 332 -10.75 -5.96 5.36
CA LYS A 332 -11.71 -5.68 4.29
C LYS A 332 -11.12 -6.07 2.94
N ASP A 333 -11.48 -7.27 2.49
CA ASP A 333 -11.00 -7.90 1.26
C ASP A 333 -11.52 -7.28 -0.04
N GLU A 334 -12.60 -6.50 0.00
CA GLU A 334 -13.06 -5.71 -1.14
C GLU A 334 -12.49 -4.27 -1.19
N ILE A 335 -11.67 -3.89 -0.20
CA ILE A 335 -11.10 -2.54 -0.11
C ILE A 335 -9.63 -2.57 -0.54
N ILE A 336 -9.26 -1.60 -1.38
CA ILE A 336 -7.95 -1.56 -2.04
C ILE A 336 -7.28 -0.18 -1.93
N PRO A 337 -6.08 -0.09 -1.33
CA PRO A 337 -5.26 1.12 -1.42
C PRO A 337 -4.62 1.23 -2.81
N ILE A 338 -5.17 2.09 -3.67
CA ILE A 338 -4.59 2.34 -4.99
C ILE A 338 -3.48 3.38 -4.86
N ASP A 339 -2.24 2.92 -5.03
CA ASP A 339 -1.07 3.76 -5.23
C ASP A 339 -0.60 3.71 -6.69
N THR A 340 0.50 4.39 -7.00
CA THR A 340 1.05 4.44 -8.37
C THR A 340 1.35 3.05 -8.96
N TRP A 341 1.71 2.06 -8.14
CA TRP A 341 2.00 0.71 -8.64
C TRP A 341 0.73 -0.05 -8.98
N ILE A 342 -0.29 0.03 -8.13
CA ILE A 342 -1.60 -0.54 -8.43
C ILE A 342 -2.21 0.14 -9.65
N GLU A 343 -2.16 1.47 -9.69
CA GLU A 343 -2.67 2.29 -10.79
C GLU A 343 -2.04 1.90 -12.13
N THR A 344 -0.71 1.85 -12.16
CA THR A 344 0.00 1.54 -13.41
C THR A 344 -0.11 0.07 -13.80
N PHE A 345 -0.38 -0.83 -12.85
CA PHE A 345 -0.63 -2.23 -13.16
C PHE A 345 -1.97 -2.40 -13.89
N TYR A 346 -3.05 -1.78 -13.40
CA TYR A 346 -4.33 -1.90 -14.09
C TYR A 346 -4.31 -1.12 -15.42
N LEU A 347 -3.67 0.05 -15.48
CA LEU A 347 -3.56 0.84 -16.71
C LEU A 347 -2.76 0.13 -17.80
N PHE A 348 -1.65 -0.52 -17.43
CA PHE A 348 -0.69 -1.05 -18.40
C PHE A 348 -0.85 -2.56 -18.62
N PRO A 349 -0.45 -3.48 -17.71
CA PRO A 349 -0.69 -4.91 -17.88
C PRO A 349 -2.14 -5.31 -18.18
N LEU A 350 -3.10 -4.80 -17.40
CA LEU A 350 -4.52 -5.17 -17.56
C LEU A 350 -5.22 -4.35 -18.66
N GLY A 351 -4.65 -3.23 -19.07
CA GLY A 351 -5.22 -2.36 -20.10
C GLY A 351 -6.58 -1.75 -19.71
N ILE A 352 -6.81 -1.54 -18.41
CA ILE A 352 -8.04 -0.95 -17.86
C ILE A 352 -7.85 0.56 -17.78
N GLU A 353 -8.75 1.34 -18.36
CA GLU A 353 -8.54 2.79 -18.52
C GLU A 353 -8.91 3.59 -17.27
N THR A 354 -9.92 3.14 -16.53
CA THR A 354 -10.42 3.87 -15.37
C THR A 354 -10.32 3.04 -14.11
N ARG A 355 -10.15 3.76 -12.99
CA ARG A 355 -10.23 3.15 -11.67
C ARG A 355 -11.58 2.47 -11.43
N SER A 356 -12.69 3.03 -11.93
CA SER A 356 -14.02 2.46 -11.72
C SER A 356 -14.14 1.07 -12.35
N ASP A 357 -13.69 0.93 -13.59
CA ASP A 357 -13.71 -0.35 -14.30
C ASP A 357 -12.89 -1.39 -13.55
N PHE A 358 -11.72 -1.00 -13.01
CA PHE A 358 -10.92 -1.89 -12.18
C PHE A 358 -11.64 -2.37 -10.92
N TYR A 359 -12.47 -1.53 -10.28
CA TYR A 359 -13.30 -1.97 -9.14
C TYR A 359 -14.40 -2.96 -9.56
N ASP A 360 -14.98 -2.75 -10.74
CA ASP A 360 -16.14 -3.51 -11.22
C ASP A 360 -15.75 -4.86 -11.84
N ASP A 361 -14.55 -4.92 -12.44
CA ASP A 361 -14.00 -6.09 -13.13
C ASP A 361 -13.46 -7.18 -12.18
N PHE A 362 -13.18 -6.86 -10.92
CA PHE A 362 -12.55 -7.79 -9.98
C PHE A 362 -13.27 -7.86 -8.63
N ASP A 363 -13.22 -9.03 -8.00
CA ASP A 363 -13.60 -9.26 -6.59
C ASP A 363 -12.36 -9.56 -5.74
N MET A 364 -12.51 -9.52 -4.41
CA MET A 364 -11.44 -9.65 -3.43
C MET A 364 -10.27 -8.70 -3.73
N LEU A 365 -10.59 -7.43 -4.03
CA LEU A 365 -9.63 -6.41 -4.46
C LEU A 365 -8.44 -6.25 -3.50
N GLY A 366 -8.64 -6.38 -2.20
CA GLY A 366 -7.59 -6.36 -1.19
C GLY A 366 -6.62 -7.53 -1.30
N LYS A 367 -7.07 -8.71 -1.75
CA LYS A 367 -6.19 -9.85 -2.04
C LYS A 367 -5.46 -9.67 -3.37
N LEU A 368 -6.17 -9.19 -4.40
CA LEU A 368 -5.57 -8.87 -5.69
C LEU A 368 -4.50 -7.79 -5.57
N GLU A 369 -4.71 -6.78 -4.73
CA GLU A 369 -3.74 -5.74 -4.41
C GLU A 369 -2.43 -6.36 -3.94
N ARG A 370 -2.49 -7.35 -3.03
CA ARG A 370 -1.30 -7.99 -2.49
C ARG A 370 -0.47 -8.67 -3.57
N VAL A 371 -1.13 -9.34 -4.52
CA VAL A 371 -0.50 -10.00 -5.69
C VAL A 371 0.21 -8.96 -6.56
N ILE A 372 -0.51 -7.91 -6.95
CA ILE A 372 0.00 -6.82 -7.78
C ILE A 372 1.17 -6.10 -7.09
N TRP A 373 1.00 -5.78 -5.82
CA TRP A 373 1.97 -5.03 -5.03
C TRP A 373 3.27 -5.81 -4.86
N LEU A 374 3.20 -7.10 -4.51
CA LEU A 374 4.39 -7.95 -4.39
C LEU A 374 5.13 -8.02 -5.73
N ALA A 375 4.43 -8.29 -6.82
CA ALA A 375 5.05 -8.33 -8.14
C ALA A 375 5.72 -7.00 -8.52
N SER A 376 5.04 -5.88 -8.29
CA SER A 376 5.53 -4.54 -8.61
C SER A 376 6.73 -4.15 -7.74
N GLN A 377 6.69 -4.42 -6.43
CA GLN A 377 7.81 -4.13 -5.53
C GLN A 377 9.02 -5.02 -5.84
N SER A 378 8.82 -6.32 -6.04
CA SER A 378 9.89 -7.25 -6.41
C SER A 378 10.55 -6.86 -7.73
N ASN A 379 9.76 -6.39 -8.69
CA ASN A 379 10.29 -5.83 -9.92
C ASN A 379 11.12 -4.57 -9.65
N LYS A 380 10.61 -3.63 -8.86
CA LYS A 380 11.30 -2.38 -8.51
C LYS A 380 12.63 -2.62 -7.77
N THR A 381 12.69 -3.59 -6.87
CA THR A 381 13.89 -3.94 -6.11
C THR A 381 14.83 -4.88 -6.86
N ASN A 382 14.56 -5.13 -8.14
CA ASN A 382 15.36 -5.98 -9.02
C ASN A 382 15.53 -7.42 -8.51
N MET A 383 14.50 -7.97 -7.87
CA MET A 383 14.50 -9.39 -7.52
C MET A 383 14.63 -10.23 -8.81
N LYS A 384 15.60 -11.15 -8.82
CA LYS A 384 16.01 -11.92 -10.01
C LYS A 384 14.83 -12.53 -10.79
N ASN A 385 13.85 -13.09 -10.09
CA ASN A 385 12.69 -13.72 -10.72
C ASN A 385 11.77 -12.69 -11.41
N PHE A 386 11.69 -11.45 -10.90
CA PHE A 386 10.76 -10.43 -11.38
C PHE A 386 11.39 -9.42 -12.34
N PHE A 387 12.71 -9.45 -12.54
CA PHE A 387 13.43 -8.42 -13.30
C PHE A 387 12.93 -8.27 -14.75
N ASN A 388 12.49 -9.36 -15.36
CA ASN A 388 12.09 -9.41 -16.77
C ASN A 388 10.57 -9.37 -16.99
N ILE A 389 9.79 -8.91 -16.01
CA ILE A 389 8.34 -8.73 -16.14
C ILE A 389 7.96 -7.28 -15.84
N LEU A 390 6.73 -6.88 -16.20
CA LEU A 390 6.16 -5.58 -15.84
C LEU A 390 7.02 -4.37 -16.25
N TRP A 391 7.76 -4.49 -17.36
CA TRP A 391 8.66 -3.44 -17.85
C TRP A 391 7.96 -2.09 -18.02
N CYS A 392 6.69 -2.11 -18.42
CA CYS A 392 5.84 -0.93 -18.58
C CYS A 392 5.66 -0.10 -17.29
N GLN A 393 5.84 -0.69 -16.12
CA GLN A 393 5.75 -0.01 -14.83
C GLN A 393 7.08 0.59 -14.36
N ARG A 394 8.16 0.51 -15.15
CA ARG A 394 9.46 1.11 -14.82
C ARG A 394 9.65 2.48 -15.49
N TYR A 395 10.55 3.29 -14.96
CA TYR A 395 11.07 4.46 -15.68
C TYR A 395 11.94 4.02 -16.85
N GLY A 396 11.74 4.65 -18.01
CA GLY A 396 12.49 4.32 -19.24
C GLY A 396 13.61 5.29 -19.58
N THR A 397 13.69 6.40 -18.87
CA THR A 397 14.69 7.45 -19.08
C THR A 397 15.06 8.11 -17.75
N ILE A 398 16.10 8.93 -17.77
CA ILE A 398 16.47 9.78 -16.63
C ILE A 398 15.68 11.09 -16.68
N GLY A 399 15.05 11.46 -15.56
CA GLY A 399 14.60 12.83 -15.32
C GLY A 399 13.21 13.22 -15.83
N ASN A 400 12.53 12.41 -16.66
CA ASN A 400 11.17 12.73 -17.14
C ASN A 400 10.05 12.44 -16.12
N ARG A 401 10.34 11.62 -15.08
CA ARG A 401 9.36 11.16 -14.05
C ARG A 401 8.14 10.43 -14.62
N GLU A 402 8.22 9.93 -15.85
CA GLU A 402 7.16 9.17 -16.51
C GLU A 402 7.53 7.70 -16.62
N LEU A 403 6.56 6.83 -16.31
CA LEU A 403 6.71 5.40 -16.51
C LEU A 403 6.60 5.07 -18.00
N ARG A 404 7.30 4.02 -18.44
CA ARG A 404 7.39 3.60 -19.85
C ARG A 404 6.03 3.39 -20.50
N GLY A 405 5.05 2.90 -19.75
CA GLY A 405 3.79 2.41 -20.29
C GLY A 405 3.99 1.19 -21.20
N VAL A 406 2.88 0.70 -21.76
CA VAL A 406 2.92 -0.35 -22.80
C VAL A 406 3.57 0.23 -24.05
N ASN A 407 4.67 -0.37 -24.50
CA ASN A 407 5.39 0.09 -25.68
C ASN A 407 6.19 -1.07 -26.33
N PRO A 408 6.43 -1.05 -27.65
CA PRO A 408 7.06 -2.15 -28.38
C PRO A 408 8.43 -2.56 -27.84
N LEU A 409 9.27 -1.60 -27.45
CA LEU A 409 10.63 -1.86 -26.98
C LEU A 409 10.62 -2.59 -25.64
N ALA A 410 9.94 -2.04 -24.63
CA ALA A 410 9.79 -2.67 -23.32
C ALA A 410 9.09 -4.03 -23.40
N CYS A 411 8.04 -4.14 -24.22
CA CYS A 411 7.23 -5.34 -24.31
C CYS A 411 7.96 -6.51 -25.00
N SER A 412 8.88 -6.23 -25.93
CA SER A 412 9.71 -7.28 -26.55
C SER A 412 10.65 -7.98 -25.56
N LEU A 413 11.00 -7.34 -24.44
CA LEU A 413 11.84 -7.93 -23.37
C LEU A 413 11.02 -8.50 -22.20
N CYS A 414 9.70 -8.34 -22.22
CA CYS A 414 8.83 -8.69 -21.11
C CYS A 414 8.33 -10.13 -21.22
N LYS A 415 8.56 -10.95 -20.20
CA LYS A 415 8.09 -12.34 -20.18
C LYS A 415 6.58 -12.52 -20.01
N LEU A 416 5.85 -11.46 -19.67
CA LEU A 416 4.39 -11.45 -19.61
C LEU A 416 3.75 -10.98 -20.92
N SER A 417 4.52 -10.72 -21.97
CA SER A 417 4.02 -10.13 -23.22
C SER A 417 2.89 -10.95 -23.86
N HIS A 418 2.95 -12.28 -23.80
CA HIS A 418 1.98 -13.16 -24.44
C HIS A 418 0.56 -13.09 -23.85
N THR A 419 0.44 -12.86 -22.55
CA THR A 419 -0.84 -12.74 -21.85
C THR A 419 -1.19 -11.29 -21.48
N CYS A 420 -0.32 -10.33 -21.82
CA CYS A 420 -0.51 -8.92 -21.51
C CYS A 420 -1.66 -8.30 -22.32
N ILE A 421 -2.76 -7.98 -21.62
CA ILE A 421 -3.96 -7.40 -22.21
C ILE A 421 -3.67 -6.01 -22.76
N GLY A 422 -2.96 -5.17 -22.01
CA GLY A 422 -2.60 -3.83 -22.52
C GLY A 422 -1.72 -3.87 -23.76
N LEU A 423 -0.84 -4.87 -23.90
CA LEU A 423 -0.08 -5.08 -25.14
C LEU A 423 -0.99 -5.54 -26.28
N SER A 424 -1.92 -6.46 -26.02
CA SER A 424 -2.86 -6.96 -27.04
C SER A 424 -3.64 -5.82 -27.72
N LYS A 425 -4.06 -4.81 -26.94
CA LYS A 425 -4.75 -3.60 -27.41
C LYS A 425 -3.86 -2.66 -28.24
N LYS A 426 -2.55 -2.91 -28.28
CA LYS A 426 -1.54 -2.05 -28.93
C LYS A 426 -0.84 -2.71 -30.11
N LEU A 427 -1.15 -3.97 -30.41
CA LEU A 427 -0.46 -4.74 -31.46
C LEU A 427 -0.58 -4.12 -32.86
N SER A 428 -1.67 -3.41 -33.14
CA SER A 428 -1.90 -2.71 -34.40
C SER A 428 -1.35 -1.29 -34.46
N ASP A 429 -0.84 -0.75 -33.35
CA ASP A 429 -0.27 0.61 -33.34
C ASP A 429 0.97 0.65 -34.27
N ASN A 430 1.10 1.74 -35.03
CA ASN A 430 2.24 1.91 -35.93
C ASN A 430 3.47 2.47 -35.22
N VAL A 431 4.63 1.94 -35.59
CA VAL A 431 5.96 2.29 -35.13
C VAL A 431 6.80 2.71 -36.33
N LEU A 432 7.22 3.98 -36.37
CA LEU A 432 8.23 4.45 -37.31
C LEU A 432 9.60 4.03 -36.80
N ILE A 433 10.31 3.18 -37.54
CA ILE A 433 11.68 2.75 -37.23
C ILE A 433 12.69 3.47 -38.13
N SER A 434 13.83 3.89 -37.58
CA SER A 434 14.85 4.56 -38.39
C SER A 434 16.26 4.50 -37.79
N ASN A 435 17.26 4.25 -38.64
CA ASN A 435 18.69 4.38 -38.29
C ASN A 435 19.23 5.81 -38.49
N THR A 436 18.50 6.66 -39.22
CA THR A 436 19.03 7.94 -39.73
C THR A 436 18.34 9.15 -39.10
N LEU A 437 17.11 8.98 -38.59
CA LEU A 437 16.40 10.06 -37.92
C LEU A 437 17.04 10.42 -36.58
N THR A 438 17.04 11.72 -36.29
CA THR A 438 17.38 12.27 -34.99
C THR A 438 16.16 12.97 -34.38
N PRO A 439 16.16 13.24 -33.05
CA PRO A 439 15.03 13.93 -32.42
C PRO A 439 14.71 15.32 -33.00
N ASN A 440 15.68 15.99 -33.62
CA ASN A 440 15.48 17.29 -34.26
C ASN A 440 14.60 17.20 -35.51
N ASP A 441 14.58 16.04 -36.17
CA ASP A 441 13.84 15.81 -37.41
C ASP A 441 12.34 15.57 -37.17
N PHE A 442 11.93 15.27 -35.94
CA PHE A 442 10.55 14.88 -35.63
C PHE A 442 9.52 15.97 -35.95
N LYS A 443 9.93 17.25 -35.93
CA LYS A 443 9.05 18.39 -36.26
C LYS A 443 8.86 18.59 -37.76
N THR A 444 9.77 18.08 -38.58
CA THR A 444 9.76 18.25 -40.04
C THR A 444 9.22 17.03 -40.77
N LEU A 445 8.90 15.94 -40.04
CA LEU A 445 8.26 14.76 -40.61
C LEU A 445 6.88 15.10 -41.22
N PRO A 446 6.53 14.54 -42.39
CA PRO A 446 5.28 14.85 -43.06
C PRO A 446 4.06 14.49 -42.20
N LYS A 447 3.19 15.47 -41.90
CA LYS A 447 1.99 15.27 -41.06
C LYS A 447 1.13 14.06 -41.48
N PRO A 448 0.78 13.86 -42.77
CA PRO A 448 -0.05 12.72 -43.17
C PRO A 448 0.60 11.36 -42.88
N LYS A 449 1.93 11.29 -42.82
CA LYS A 449 2.68 10.06 -42.47
C LYS A 449 2.73 9.83 -40.96
N MET A 450 2.49 10.87 -40.15
CA MET A 450 2.65 10.87 -38.69
C MET A 450 1.33 10.90 -37.92
N ASP A 451 0.19 11.06 -38.60
CA ASP A 451 -1.13 11.08 -37.96
C ASP A 451 -1.48 9.69 -37.39
N ASP A 452 -1.07 8.61 -38.07
CA ASP A 452 -1.33 7.22 -37.66
C ASP A 452 -0.18 6.55 -36.91
N VAL A 453 0.92 7.27 -36.63
CA VAL A 453 2.09 6.73 -35.92
C VAL A 453 1.97 7.00 -34.42
N SER A 454 2.06 5.95 -33.64
CA SER A 454 2.00 6.02 -32.16
C SER A 454 3.38 6.10 -31.52
N PHE A 455 4.39 5.51 -32.17
CA PHE A 455 5.76 5.44 -31.67
C PHE A 455 6.80 5.74 -32.75
N ILE A 456 7.91 6.36 -32.35
CA ILE A 456 9.13 6.44 -33.17
C ILE A 456 10.23 5.68 -32.45
N CYS A 457 10.83 4.69 -33.11
CA CYS A 457 11.98 3.95 -32.60
C CYS A 457 13.24 4.30 -33.40
N LEU A 458 14.24 4.87 -32.72
CA LEU A 458 15.56 5.08 -33.29
C LEU A 458 16.39 3.81 -33.12
N LEU A 459 17.05 3.42 -34.20
CA LEU A 459 17.87 2.23 -34.33
C LEU A 459 19.36 2.61 -34.38
N GLU A 460 20.22 1.71 -33.89
CA GLU A 460 21.66 1.75 -34.12
C GLU A 460 22.09 0.43 -34.77
N SER A 461 22.60 0.46 -36.01
CA SER A 461 22.91 -0.76 -36.77
C SER A 461 21.73 -1.74 -36.83
N ASN A 462 20.54 -1.22 -37.11
CA ASN A 462 19.24 -1.94 -37.12
C ASN A 462 18.79 -2.49 -35.75
N ILE A 463 19.48 -2.18 -34.65
CA ILE A 463 19.11 -2.60 -33.29
C ILE A 463 18.26 -1.51 -32.65
N PRO A 464 17.08 -1.81 -32.08
CA PRO A 464 16.25 -0.83 -31.38
C PRO A 464 16.93 -0.26 -30.13
N LYS A 465 17.04 1.08 -30.05
CA LYS A 465 17.73 1.74 -28.93
C LYS A 465 16.90 2.76 -28.18
N LYS A 466 16.14 3.61 -28.87
CA LYS A 466 15.38 4.68 -28.23
C LYS A 466 13.97 4.71 -28.76
N LEU A 467 12.99 4.77 -27.87
CA LEU A 467 11.59 4.84 -28.22
C LEU A 467 10.97 6.14 -27.73
N TYR A 468 10.29 6.80 -28.65
CA TYR A 468 9.54 8.02 -28.43
C TYR A 468 8.05 7.74 -28.62
N LYS A 469 7.22 8.35 -27.77
CA LYS A 469 5.77 8.32 -27.85
C LYS A 469 5.23 9.73 -28.11
N LYS A 470 4.14 9.81 -28.88
CA LYS A 470 3.42 11.06 -29.10
C LYS A 470 2.71 11.48 -27.81
N PHE A 471 3.01 12.67 -27.33
CA PHE A 471 2.31 13.34 -26.24
C PHE A 471 1.89 14.73 -26.69
N ARG A 472 0.58 14.92 -26.86
CA ARG A 472 -0.01 16.11 -27.50
C ARG A 472 0.66 16.35 -28.86
N ASP A 473 1.29 17.52 -29.06
CA ASP A 473 1.95 17.91 -30.30
C ASP A 473 3.46 17.63 -30.32
N SER A 474 3.98 16.85 -29.35
CA SER A 474 5.41 16.59 -29.20
C SER A 474 5.73 15.10 -29.07
N TRP A 475 6.94 14.73 -29.49
CA TRP A 475 7.50 13.39 -29.30
C TRP A 475 8.39 13.38 -28.06
N CYS A 476 8.04 12.54 -27.09
CA CYS A 476 8.75 12.43 -25.82
C CYS A 476 9.51 11.11 -25.77
N LEU A 477 10.77 11.13 -25.35
CA LEU A 477 11.53 9.90 -25.10
C LEU A 477 10.91 9.18 -23.91
N THR A 478 10.43 7.96 -24.13
CA THR A 478 9.75 7.16 -23.10
C THR A 478 10.54 5.93 -22.71
N ASP A 479 11.43 5.42 -23.57
CA ASP A 479 12.24 4.25 -23.27
C ASP A 479 13.58 4.24 -24.01
N GLU A 480 14.68 4.31 -23.27
CA GLU A 480 16.04 4.02 -23.76
C GLU A 480 16.71 2.91 -22.95
N PHE A 481 16.27 2.71 -21.69
CA PHE A 481 16.83 1.69 -20.80
C PHE A 481 16.59 0.27 -21.31
N SER A 482 15.43 0.00 -21.94
CA SER A 482 15.22 -1.28 -22.63
C SER A 482 16.16 -1.45 -23.83
N GLY A 483 16.46 -0.36 -24.54
CA GLY A 483 17.40 -0.36 -25.66
C GLY A 483 18.85 -0.65 -25.27
N TYR A 484 19.25 -0.32 -24.04
CA TYR A 484 20.56 -0.71 -23.49
C TYR A 484 20.72 -2.23 -23.34
N LEU A 485 19.61 -2.96 -23.22
CA LEU A 485 19.62 -4.42 -23.14
C LEU A 485 19.56 -5.09 -24.51
N MET A 486 19.18 -4.35 -25.56
CA MET A 486 19.16 -4.86 -26.93
C MET A 486 20.58 -5.06 -27.45
N THR A 487 20.83 -6.24 -28.01
CA THR A 487 22.14 -6.64 -28.56
C THR A 487 22.05 -6.85 -30.07
N SER A 488 23.13 -7.28 -30.72
CA SER A 488 23.12 -7.67 -32.13
C SER A 488 22.14 -8.81 -32.43
N ASN A 489 21.79 -9.62 -31.43
CA ASN A 489 20.76 -10.66 -31.56
C ASN A 489 19.34 -10.07 -31.70
N ASN A 490 19.18 -8.78 -31.40
CA ASN A 490 17.94 -8.03 -31.54
C ASN A 490 18.01 -7.06 -32.74
N SER A 491 18.78 -7.40 -33.77
CA SER A 491 18.83 -6.60 -35.00
C SER A 491 17.66 -6.92 -35.91
N PHE A 492 16.95 -5.90 -36.40
CA PHE A 492 15.89 -6.11 -37.39
C PHE A 492 16.45 -6.60 -38.73
N PRO A 493 15.78 -7.56 -39.39
CA PRO A 493 16.10 -7.92 -40.76
C PRO A 493 15.97 -6.73 -41.70
N ALA A 494 16.79 -6.69 -42.76
CA ALA A 494 16.75 -5.61 -43.75
C ALA A 494 15.35 -5.41 -44.39
N SER A 495 14.58 -6.51 -44.55
CA SER A 495 13.20 -6.48 -45.06
C SER A 495 12.21 -5.79 -44.13
N ILE A 496 12.47 -5.77 -42.81
CA ILE A 496 11.67 -5.05 -41.83
C ILE A 496 12.07 -3.58 -41.84
N VAL A 497 13.36 -3.29 -41.84
CA VAL A 497 13.89 -1.92 -41.87
C VAL A 497 13.42 -1.16 -43.11
N SER A 498 13.33 -1.83 -44.27
CA SER A 498 12.86 -1.22 -45.52
C SER A 498 11.39 -0.79 -45.51
N LYS A 499 10.56 -1.28 -44.57
CA LYS A 499 9.16 -0.86 -44.44
C LYS A 499 9.03 0.54 -43.86
N GLU A 500 10.04 0.99 -43.09
CA GLU A 500 10.07 2.22 -42.28
C GLU A 500 9.00 2.32 -41.20
N ILE A 501 7.74 2.01 -41.51
CA ILE A 501 6.62 1.94 -40.57
C ILE A 501 6.21 0.47 -40.47
N ILE A 502 6.22 -0.04 -39.25
CA ILE A 502 5.79 -1.40 -38.91
C ILE A 502 4.78 -1.35 -37.78
N THR A 503 4.00 -2.42 -37.62
CA THR A 503 3.13 -2.56 -36.46
C THR A 503 3.91 -2.94 -35.21
N VAL A 504 3.37 -2.67 -34.01
CA VAL A 504 3.92 -3.20 -32.74
C VAL A 504 4.02 -4.73 -32.80
N LYS A 505 3.05 -5.42 -33.40
CA LYS A 505 3.10 -6.88 -33.61
C LYS A 505 4.32 -7.32 -34.41
N GLU A 506 4.59 -6.65 -35.54
CA GLU A 506 5.80 -6.93 -36.32
C GLU A 506 7.06 -6.62 -35.54
N PHE A 507 7.07 -5.53 -34.76
CA PHE A 507 8.21 -5.16 -33.92
C PHE A 507 8.56 -6.28 -32.93
N ILE A 508 7.59 -6.77 -32.17
CA ILE A 508 7.83 -7.76 -31.10
C ILE A 508 8.13 -9.16 -31.65
N ASN A 509 7.54 -9.54 -32.80
CA ASN A 509 7.72 -10.88 -33.37
C ASN A 509 9.11 -11.13 -33.96
N ASN A 510 9.98 -10.12 -33.97
CA ASN A 510 11.37 -10.24 -34.43
C ASN A 510 12.36 -10.47 -33.27
N PHE A 511 11.90 -10.65 -32.02
CA PHE A 511 12.74 -10.80 -30.82
C PHE A 511 12.33 -11.94 -29.90
#